data_AF-A0A2V1D758-F1
#
_entry.id   AF-A0A2V1D758-F1
#
_cell.length_a   1.000
_cell.length_b   1.000
_cell.length_c   1.000
_cell.angle_alpha   90.00
_cell.angle_beta   90.00
_cell.angle_gamma   90.00
#
_symmetry.space_group_name_H-M   'P 1'
#
loop_
_entity.id
_entity.type
_entity.pdbx_description
1 polymer ?
#
loop_
_entity_poly.entity_id
_entity_poly.type
_entity_poly.pdbx_seq_one_letter_code
_entity_poly.pdbx_strand_id
1 'polypeptide(L)'
;SYQSTASAPAVLYSDPTPPSPSQPPSQYNPLEHYVPCLAPSCNKHYTSSLLGPTFYLPQQPHQLVRKKAFCVKCANQELRLANHKVKQTFESMRQNAGRKTLGQIAVEFELWKEQFHQDRALEAKALIASQKKKVLKIAGSINNQKEKTPATPAPTNNDKNDESWDWRYTPRPCTRKDCKSQWYSPFDNKLYFLYHTSRPSGLIPLPTLCPRCAKTDVEAAEERMEGRKNEGTMWEQWCEEVRRDREMEVEFWEKAQERLVREEG
;
A
#
# COMPACT_ATOMS: atom_id res chain seq x y z
N SER A 1 29.58 -26.24 16.21
CA SER A 1 28.11 -26.14 16.20
C SER A 1 27.74 -25.00 17.12
N TYR A 2 27.30 -23.86 16.57
CA TYR A 2 26.94 -22.68 17.35
C TYR A 2 25.44 -22.45 17.17
N GLN A 3 24.65 -22.81 18.16
CA GLN A 3 23.24 -22.45 18.26
C GLN A 3 23.16 -21.11 19.00
N SER A 4 22.86 -20.04 18.26
CA SER A 4 22.45 -18.76 18.84
C SER A 4 20.93 -18.75 18.96
N THR A 5 20.44 -19.03 20.17
CA THR A 5 19.06 -18.76 20.57
C THR A 5 18.94 -17.26 20.88
N ALA A 6 18.38 -16.50 19.94
CA ALA A 6 17.97 -15.12 20.20
C ALA A 6 16.57 -15.16 20.84
N SER A 7 16.52 -14.94 22.15
CA SER A 7 15.27 -14.71 22.89
C SER A 7 14.70 -13.35 22.51
N ALA A 8 13.46 -13.32 22.02
CA ALA A 8 12.69 -12.09 21.87
C ALA A 8 12.29 -11.56 23.26
N PRO A 9 12.33 -10.24 23.52
CA PRO A 9 11.81 -9.72 24.77
C PRO A 9 10.28 -9.85 24.79
N ALA A 10 9.78 -10.52 25.83
CA ALA A 10 8.38 -10.54 26.18
C ALA A 10 7.95 -9.12 26.60
N VAL A 11 7.19 -8.45 25.75
CA VAL A 11 6.50 -7.20 26.14
C VAL A 11 5.29 -7.64 26.97
N LEU A 12 5.43 -7.57 28.29
CA LEU A 12 4.31 -7.70 29.21
C LEU A 12 3.35 -6.54 28.95
N TYR A 13 2.13 -6.88 28.53
CA TYR A 13 0.99 -5.97 28.51
C TYR A 13 0.63 -5.60 29.95
N SER A 14 1.11 -4.46 30.42
CA SER A 14 0.51 -3.75 31.55
C SER A 14 -0.70 -2.94 31.07
N ASP A 15 -1.75 -2.96 31.89
CA ASP A 15 -3.11 -2.43 31.70
C ASP A 15 -3.27 -1.08 30.97
N PRO A 16 -4.43 -0.86 30.32
CA PRO A 16 -4.66 0.28 29.46
C PRO A 16 -5.04 1.52 30.25
N THR A 17 -4.06 2.38 30.55
CA THR A 17 -4.35 3.77 30.86
C THR A 17 -4.97 4.42 29.60
N PRO A 18 -6.18 4.99 29.65
CA PRO A 18 -6.76 5.67 28.50
C PRO A 18 -5.85 6.85 28.12
N PRO A 19 -5.38 6.95 26.87
CA PRO A 19 -4.55 8.08 26.48
C PRO A 19 -5.34 9.39 26.61
N SER A 20 -4.75 10.32 27.35
CA SER A 20 -5.24 11.68 27.57
C SER A 20 -5.55 12.39 26.24
N PRO A 21 -6.70 13.09 26.11
CA PRO A 21 -7.11 13.77 24.87
C PRO A 21 -6.49 15.16 24.81
N SER A 22 -5.19 15.27 24.53
CA SER A 22 -4.50 16.57 24.45
C SER A 22 -3.70 16.80 23.17
N GLN A 23 -3.93 16.00 22.13
CA GLN A 23 -3.60 16.39 20.76
C GLN A 23 -4.87 16.35 19.92
N PRO A 24 -5.20 17.39 19.13
CA PRO A 24 -6.19 17.23 18.07
C PRO A 24 -5.74 16.03 17.22
N PRO A 25 -6.65 15.19 16.72
CA PRO A 25 -6.27 14.07 15.87
C PRO A 25 -5.33 14.62 14.80
N SER A 26 -4.05 14.27 14.90
CA SER A 26 -3.05 14.60 13.91
C SER A 26 -3.67 14.24 12.57
N GLN A 27 -3.90 15.26 11.74
CA GLN A 27 -4.58 15.14 10.46
C GLN A 27 -4.03 13.88 9.76
N TYR A 28 -4.86 12.83 9.69
CA TYR A 28 -4.44 11.51 9.22
C TYR A 28 -3.68 11.69 7.90
N ASN A 29 -2.42 11.25 7.86
CA ASN A 29 -1.58 11.36 6.68
C ASN A 29 -1.49 9.98 6.01
N PRO A 30 -2.22 9.73 4.91
CA PRO A 30 -2.21 8.44 4.22
C PRO A 30 -0.80 7.89 3.91
N LEU A 31 0.19 8.77 3.69
CA LEU A 31 1.56 8.38 3.34
C LEU A 31 2.38 7.81 4.50
N GLU A 32 1.93 7.99 5.74
CA GLU A 32 2.55 7.43 6.95
C GLU A 32 2.01 6.01 7.29
N HIS A 33 1.00 5.58 6.54
CA HIS A 33 0.28 4.33 6.74
C HIS A 33 0.58 3.31 5.64
N TYR A 34 -0.23 2.26 5.49
CA TYR A 34 -0.04 1.26 4.44
C TYR A 34 -0.40 1.84 3.07
N VAL A 35 0.60 1.94 2.20
CA VAL A 35 0.49 2.49 0.84
C VAL A 35 0.78 1.41 -0.22
N PRO A 36 0.35 1.57 -1.47
CA PRO A 36 0.55 0.54 -2.48
C PRO A 36 2.01 0.50 -2.94
N CYS A 37 2.50 -0.70 -3.20
CA CYS A 37 3.71 -0.90 -3.98
C CYS A 37 3.47 -0.52 -5.44
N LEU A 38 4.35 0.31 -6.02
CA LEU A 38 4.27 0.69 -7.44
C LEU A 38 5.10 -0.20 -8.38
N ALA A 39 5.56 -1.35 -7.88
CA ALA A 39 6.28 -2.29 -8.73
C ALA A 39 5.27 -2.96 -9.68
N PRO A 40 5.61 -3.18 -10.97
CA PRO A 40 4.71 -3.86 -11.90
C PRO A 40 4.20 -5.19 -11.32
N SER A 41 2.90 -5.42 -11.44
CA SER A 41 2.21 -6.63 -10.96
C SER A 41 2.28 -6.88 -9.44
N CYS A 42 2.71 -5.91 -8.63
CA CYS A 42 2.73 -6.04 -7.18
C CYS A 42 1.47 -5.45 -6.55
N ASN A 43 0.66 -6.30 -5.90
CA ASN A 43 -0.56 -5.88 -5.21
C ASN A 43 -0.35 -5.68 -3.69
N LYS A 44 0.91 -5.69 -3.23
CA LYS A 44 1.22 -5.56 -1.80
C LYS A 44 1.12 -4.12 -1.35
N HIS A 45 0.66 -3.95 -0.12
CA HIS A 45 0.77 -2.71 0.61
C HIS A 45 1.94 -2.79 1.59
N TYR A 46 2.54 -1.64 1.88
CA TYR A 46 3.61 -1.54 2.83
C TYR A 46 3.55 -0.18 3.51
N THR A 47 4.07 -0.09 4.73
CA THR A 47 4.24 1.19 5.41
C THR A 47 5.72 1.49 5.57
N SER A 48 6.09 2.75 5.33
CA SER A 48 7.47 3.22 5.52
C SER A 48 7.85 3.30 7.00
N SER A 49 6.86 3.46 7.89
CA SER A 49 7.05 3.57 9.34
C SER A 49 7.63 2.31 9.99
N LEU A 50 7.39 1.13 9.40
CA LEU A 50 7.90 -0.15 9.89
C LEU A 50 9.28 -0.49 9.30
N LEU A 51 9.83 0.37 8.44
CA LEU A 51 11.17 0.17 7.88
C LEU A 51 12.20 0.78 8.82
N GLY A 52 13.28 0.04 9.09
CA GLY A 52 14.38 0.55 9.90
C GLY A 52 15.00 1.82 9.28
N PRO A 53 15.62 2.70 10.09
CA PRO A 53 16.16 3.98 9.63
C PRO A 53 17.24 3.82 8.56
N THR A 54 17.87 2.65 8.50
CA THR A 54 18.93 2.32 7.55
C THR A 54 18.43 1.74 6.22
N PHE A 55 17.13 1.48 6.08
CA PHE A 55 16.59 0.74 4.93
C PHE A 55 16.85 1.44 3.59
N TYR A 56 16.82 2.77 3.56
CA TYR A 56 17.09 3.58 2.37
C TYR A 56 18.50 4.17 2.35
N LEU A 57 19.44 3.68 3.17
CA LEU A 57 20.83 4.11 3.09
C LEU A 57 21.54 3.44 1.90
N PRO A 58 22.54 4.11 1.30
CA PRO A 58 23.42 3.51 0.29
C PRO A 58 23.97 2.16 0.75
N GLN A 59 23.92 1.17 -0.15
CA GLN A 59 24.39 -0.18 0.11
C GLN A 59 25.63 -0.50 -0.73
N GLN A 60 26.58 -1.21 -0.12
CA GLN A 60 27.74 -1.77 -0.82
C GLN A 60 27.31 -2.82 -1.86
N PRO A 61 28.11 -3.07 -2.91
CA PRO A 61 29.42 -2.47 -3.21
C PRO A 61 29.38 -1.17 -4.03
N HIS A 62 28.21 -0.79 -4.56
CA HIS A 62 28.09 0.31 -5.53
C HIS A 62 27.41 1.57 -4.99
N GLN A 63 27.20 1.64 -3.67
CA GLN A 63 26.50 2.73 -2.97
C GLN A 63 25.08 2.97 -3.51
N LEU A 64 24.45 1.94 -4.06
CA LEU A 64 23.10 2.05 -4.62
C LEU A 64 22.06 2.09 -3.50
N VAL A 65 21.02 2.90 -3.70
CA VAL A 65 19.89 3.04 -2.78
C VAL A 65 18.68 2.28 -3.32
N ARG A 66 17.91 1.68 -2.39
CA ARG A 66 16.60 1.08 -2.67
C ARG A 66 15.61 2.15 -3.13
N LYS A 67 14.88 1.90 -4.21
CA LYS A 67 13.82 2.83 -4.63
C LYS A 67 12.70 2.89 -3.59
N LYS A 68 12.28 4.11 -3.26
CA LYS A 68 11.03 4.38 -2.51
C LYS A 68 9.82 4.05 -3.42
N ALA A 69 8.62 4.03 -2.84
CA ALA A 69 7.37 3.57 -3.48
C ALA A 69 7.27 2.06 -3.74
N PHE A 70 8.27 1.26 -3.34
CA PHE A 70 8.24 -0.20 -3.42
C PHE A 70 8.16 -0.85 -2.04
N CYS A 71 7.43 -1.95 -1.95
CA CYS A 71 7.47 -2.82 -0.78
C CYS A 71 8.86 -3.42 -0.60
N VAL A 72 9.15 -3.92 0.61
CA VAL A 72 10.46 -4.49 0.99
C VAL A 72 10.99 -5.51 -0.02
N LYS A 73 10.13 -6.43 -0.47
CA LYS A 73 10.52 -7.48 -1.43
C LYS A 73 10.93 -6.88 -2.77
N CYS A 74 10.09 -6.02 -3.34
CA CYS A 74 10.35 -5.40 -4.65
C CYS A 74 11.53 -4.43 -4.60
N ALA A 75 11.67 -3.65 -3.53
CA ALA A 75 12.82 -2.76 -3.32
C ALA A 75 14.15 -3.53 -3.26
N ASN A 76 14.19 -4.66 -2.54
CA ASN A 76 15.37 -5.52 -2.49
C ASN A 76 15.66 -6.22 -3.83
N GLN A 77 14.62 -6.70 -4.52
CA GLN A 77 14.79 -7.30 -5.85
C GLN A 77 15.33 -6.28 -6.86
N GLU A 78 14.78 -5.07 -6.88
CA GLU A 78 15.21 -4.01 -7.77
C GLU A 78 16.66 -3.59 -7.49
N LEU A 79 17.04 -3.46 -6.22
CA LEU A 79 18.43 -3.18 -5.84
C LEU A 79 19.39 -4.30 -6.29
N ARG A 80 18.99 -5.57 -6.19
CA ARG A 80 19.81 -6.70 -6.69
C ARG A 80 19.99 -6.64 -8.20
N LEU A 81 18.92 -6.35 -8.95
CA LEU A 81 18.97 -6.18 -10.41
C LEU A 81 19.86 -4.99 -10.79
N ALA A 82 19.80 -3.90 -10.04
CA ALA A 82 20.64 -2.73 -10.26
C ALA A 82 22.13 -3.03 -10.02
N ASN A 83 22.47 -3.73 -8.92
CA ASN A 83 23.84 -4.16 -8.67
C ASN A 83 24.35 -5.12 -9.75
N HIS A 84 23.50 -6.06 -10.20
CA HIS A 84 23.84 -6.95 -11.30
C HIS A 84 24.14 -6.18 -12.59
N LYS A 85 23.31 -5.18 -12.93
CA LYS A 85 23.52 -4.31 -14.09
C LYS A 85 24.86 -3.56 -14.00
N VAL A 86 25.19 -3.00 -12.83
CA VAL A 86 26.48 -2.33 -12.61
C VAL A 86 27.66 -3.27 -12.82
N LYS A 87 27.61 -4.48 -12.26
CA LYS A 87 28.64 -5.51 -12.46
C LYS A 87 28.78 -5.89 -13.94
N GLN A 88 27.66 -6.16 -14.61
CA GLN A 88 27.64 -6.55 -16.02
C GLN A 88 28.20 -5.45 -16.93
N THR A 89 27.86 -4.18 -16.67
CA THR A 89 28.41 -3.05 -17.41
C THR A 89 29.92 -2.95 -17.24
N PHE A 90 30.42 -3.08 -16.01
CA PHE A 90 31.87 -3.08 -15.76
C PHE A 90 32.59 -4.19 -16.50
N GLU A 91 32.08 -5.42 -16.42
CA GLU A 91 32.67 -6.58 -17.10
C GLU A 91 32.65 -6.40 -18.62
N SER A 92 31.56 -5.86 -19.18
CA SER A 92 31.45 -5.53 -20.59
C SER A 92 32.46 -4.47 -21.03
N MET A 93 32.59 -3.37 -20.27
CA MET A 93 33.61 -2.34 -20.54
C MET A 93 35.03 -2.92 -20.50
N ARG A 94 35.29 -3.84 -19.54
CA ARG A 94 36.58 -4.52 -19.42
C ARG A 94 36.88 -5.44 -20.60
N GLN A 95 35.90 -6.22 -21.04
CA GLN A 95 36.04 -7.16 -22.17
C GLN A 95 36.21 -6.43 -23.51
N ASN A 96 35.56 -5.28 -23.66
CA ASN A 96 35.56 -4.49 -24.90
C ASN A 96 36.59 -3.35 -24.91
N ALA A 97 37.58 -3.37 -24.01
CA ALA A 97 38.51 -2.27 -23.81
C ALA A 97 39.50 -2.03 -24.96
N GLY A 98 39.74 -3.04 -25.80
CA GLY A 98 40.71 -2.96 -26.90
C GLY A 98 42.10 -2.57 -26.39
N ARG A 99 42.60 -1.39 -26.80
CA ARG A 99 43.90 -0.85 -26.38
C ARG A 99 43.85 0.04 -25.12
N LYS A 100 42.67 0.22 -24.50
CA LYS A 100 42.53 1.04 -23.29
C LYS A 100 43.17 0.36 -22.08
N THR A 101 43.78 1.15 -21.21
CA THR A 101 44.33 0.64 -19.93
C THR A 101 43.20 0.42 -18.92
N LEU A 102 43.44 -0.43 -17.90
CA LEU A 102 42.47 -0.62 -16.81
C LEU A 102 42.12 0.68 -16.07
N GLY A 103 43.06 1.63 -15.99
CA GLY A 103 42.81 2.95 -15.41
C GLY A 103 41.83 3.78 -16.25
N GLN A 104 41.94 3.76 -17.58
CA GLN A 104 41.00 4.43 -18.47
C GLN A 104 39.59 3.84 -18.35
N ILE A 105 39.49 2.51 -18.28
CA ILE A 105 38.21 1.81 -18.08
C ILE A 105 37.59 2.17 -16.74
N ALA A 106 38.40 2.25 -15.67
CA ALA A 106 37.92 2.63 -14.34
C ALA A 106 37.33 4.04 -14.33
N VAL A 107 37.98 5.01 -15.00
CA VAL A 107 37.46 6.37 -15.14
C VAL A 107 36.14 6.38 -15.93
N GLU A 108 36.07 5.69 -17.06
CA GLU A 108 34.83 5.58 -17.86
C GLU A 108 33.69 4.94 -17.06
N PHE A 109 34.01 3.93 -16.24
CA PHE A 109 33.03 3.25 -15.42
C PHE A 109 32.52 4.12 -14.27
N GLU A 110 33.37 4.94 -13.64
CA GLU A 110 32.93 5.89 -12.62
C GLU A 110 32.01 6.97 -13.19
N LEU A 111 32.32 7.50 -14.39
CA LEU A 111 31.42 8.42 -15.10
C LEU A 111 30.06 7.76 -15.42
N TRP A 112 30.09 6.51 -15.88
CA TRP A 112 28.87 5.75 -16.14
C TRP A 112 28.07 5.50 -14.84
N LYS A 113 28.74 5.17 -13.74
CA LYS A 113 28.10 4.99 -12.43
C LYS A 113 27.41 6.26 -11.96
N GLU A 114 28.04 7.41 -12.13
CA GLU A 114 27.44 8.71 -11.78
C GLU A 114 26.15 8.94 -12.58
N GLN A 115 26.19 8.76 -13.90
CA GLN A 115 24.99 8.84 -14.74
C GLN A 115 23.92 7.85 -14.28
N PHE A 116 24.31 6.60 -13.99
CA PHE A 116 23.38 5.57 -13.53
C PHE A 116 22.73 5.94 -12.18
N HIS A 117 23.46 6.59 -11.27
CA HIS A 117 22.90 7.12 -10.02
C HIS A 117 21.90 8.25 -10.28
N GLN A 118 22.22 9.17 -11.19
CA GLN A 118 21.33 10.28 -11.57
C GLN A 118 20.02 9.75 -12.19
N ASP A 119 20.10 8.82 -13.14
CA ASP A 119 18.93 8.20 -13.77
C ASP A 119 18.03 7.52 -12.73
N ARG A 120 18.63 6.74 -11.82
CA ARG A 120 17.90 6.08 -10.74
C ARG A 120 17.25 7.06 -9.78
N ALA A 121 17.91 8.18 -9.48
CA ALA A 121 17.37 9.21 -8.61
C ALA A 121 16.16 9.91 -9.24
N LEU A 122 16.21 10.18 -10.55
CA LEU A 122 15.09 10.72 -11.32
C LEU A 122 13.90 9.75 -11.33
N GLU A 123 14.14 8.47 -11.62
CA GLU A 123 13.12 7.42 -11.56
C GLU A 123 12.51 7.29 -10.15
N ALA A 124 13.34 7.32 -9.10
CA ALA A 124 12.87 7.26 -7.71
C ALA A 124 12.00 8.46 -7.36
N LYS A 125 12.36 9.67 -7.80
CA LYS A 125 11.55 10.88 -7.61
C LYS A 125 10.20 10.77 -8.31
N ALA A 126 10.18 10.28 -9.56
CA ALA A 126 8.96 10.06 -10.32
C ALA A 126 8.03 9.03 -9.65
N LEU A 127 8.60 7.93 -9.13
CA LEU A 127 7.84 6.92 -8.38
C LEU A 127 7.21 7.48 -7.10
N ILE A 128 7.95 8.28 -6.33
CA ILE A 128 7.40 8.93 -5.13
C ILE A 128 6.26 9.88 -5.52
N ALA A 129 6.43 10.69 -6.58
CA ALA A 129 5.39 11.58 -7.05
C ALA A 129 4.13 10.81 -7.50
N SER A 130 4.30 9.71 -8.23
CA SER A 130 3.20 8.82 -8.63
C SER A 130 2.48 8.22 -7.41
N GLN A 131 3.22 7.77 -6.39
CA GLN A 131 2.63 7.23 -5.17
C GLN A 131 1.84 8.29 -4.41
N LYS A 132 2.39 9.51 -4.30
CA LYS A 132 1.69 10.66 -3.71
C LYS A 132 0.41 10.99 -4.46
N LYS A 133 0.44 11.04 -5.79
CA LYS A 133 -0.74 11.27 -6.63
C LYS A 133 -1.81 10.18 -6.43
N LYS A 134 -1.36 8.94 -6.23
CA LYS A 134 -2.26 7.79 -5.97
C LYS A 134 -2.89 7.81 -4.60
N VAL A 135 -2.15 8.22 -3.59
CA VAL A 135 -2.57 8.08 -2.19
C VAL A 135 -3.22 9.37 -1.66
N LEU A 136 -2.76 10.54 -2.07
CA LEU A 136 -3.28 11.83 -1.63
C LEU A 136 -4.27 12.40 -2.64
N LYS A 137 -5.38 12.94 -2.13
CA LYS A 137 -6.26 13.82 -2.91
C LYS A 137 -5.52 15.14 -3.17
N ILE A 138 -5.11 15.38 -4.41
CA ILE A 138 -4.51 16.67 -4.78
C ILE A 138 -5.64 17.69 -4.94
N ALA A 139 -5.78 18.59 -3.96
CA ALA A 139 -6.69 19.73 -4.05
C ALA A 139 -6.31 20.58 -5.28
N GLY A 140 -7.23 20.68 -6.24
CA GLY A 140 -7.02 21.37 -7.53
C GLY A 140 -7.21 20.51 -8.77
N SER A 141 -7.35 19.18 -8.63
CA SER A 141 -7.72 18.28 -9.73
C SER A 141 -9.24 18.03 -9.84
N ILE A 142 -10.04 18.91 -9.24
CA ILE A 142 -11.50 18.89 -9.38
C ILE A 142 -11.82 19.91 -10.47
N ASN A 143 -12.17 19.40 -11.65
CA ASN A 143 -12.83 20.15 -12.71
C ASN A 143 -14.15 20.72 -12.17
N ASN A 144 -14.09 21.92 -11.58
CA ASN A 144 -15.25 22.75 -11.27
C ASN A 144 -15.11 24.11 -11.98
N GLN A 145 -14.73 24.09 -13.26
CA GLN A 145 -15.08 25.18 -14.17
C GLN A 145 -16.22 24.71 -15.07
N LYS A 146 -17.44 24.90 -14.56
CA LYS A 146 -18.66 24.88 -15.35
C LYS A 146 -18.75 26.21 -16.11
N GLU A 147 -17.83 26.45 -17.04
CA GLU A 147 -18.00 27.53 -18.01
C GLU A 147 -18.96 27.05 -19.10
N LYS A 148 -20.14 27.68 -19.15
CA LYS A 148 -21.12 27.52 -20.22
C LYS A 148 -20.49 27.98 -21.54
N THR A 149 -20.14 27.05 -22.41
CA THR A 149 -20.06 27.29 -23.87
C THR A 149 -21.06 26.38 -24.59
N PRO A 150 -21.76 26.87 -25.64
CA PRO A 150 -22.84 26.13 -26.26
C PRO A 150 -22.34 25.15 -27.34
N ALA A 151 -22.90 23.94 -27.28
CA ALA A 151 -23.26 23.03 -28.36
C ALA A 151 -22.24 22.69 -29.47
N THR A 152 -21.69 21.47 -29.41
CA THR A 152 -21.48 20.60 -30.60
C THR A 152 -21.54 19.12 -30.16
N PRO A 153 -22.14 18.18 -30.93
CA PRO A 153 -22.44 16.85 -30.44
C PRO A 153 -21.26 15.87 -30.58
N ALA A 154 -21.26 14.90 -29.66
CA ALA A 154 -20.26 13.86 -29.43
C ALA A 154 -20.14 12.84 -30.60
N PRO A 155 -19.14 11.93 -30.61
CA PRO A 155 -19.17 10.81 -29.66
C PRO A 155 -17.80 10.30 -29.11
N THR A 156 -17.91 9.58 -27.98
CA THR A 156 -17.01 8.53 -27.42
C THR A 156 -15.97 8.86 -26.32
N ASN A 157 -16.32 8.39 -25.11
CA ASN A 157 -15.52 7.67 -24.10
C ASN A 157 -14.42 8.37 -23.27
N ASN A 158 -14.79 8.58 -21.99
CA ASN A 158 -14.05 8.34 -20.73
C ASN A 158 -13.00 9.36 -20.25
N ASP A 159 -13.40 10.18 -19.27
CA ASP A 159 -12.94 10.16 -17.85
C ASP A 159 -11.49 9.76 -17.52
N LYS A 160 -10.47 10.19 -18.28
CA LYS A 160 -9.07 9.82 -18.02
C LYS A 160 -8.27 10.72 -17.06
N ASN A 161 -8.88 11.75 -16.47
CA ASN A 161 -8.15 12.65 -15.57
C ASN A 161 -8.36 12.38 -14.06
N ASP A 162 -9.33 11.55 -13.67
CA ASP A 162 -9.58 11.21 -12.26
C ASP A 162 -9.02 9.81 -11.86
N GLU A 163 -8.42 9.09 -12.81
CA GLU A 163 -7.99 7.69 -12.66
C GLU A 163 -6.76 7.50 -11.76
N SER A 164 -6.12 8.60 -11.32
CA SER A 164 -4.86 8.48 -10.57
C SER A 164 -5.02 8.34 -9.07
N TRP A 165 -6.05 8.93 -8.46
CA TRP A 165 -6.23 8.93 -7.00
C TRP A 165 -7.08 7.73 -6.56
N ASP A 166 -6.56 6.99 -5.58
CA ASP A 166 -7.23 5.85 -4.95
C ASP A 166 -7.81 6.31 -3.60
N TRP A 167 -9.11 6.56 -3.60
CA TRP A 167 -9.85 7.07 -2.44
C TRP A 167 -9.78 6.14 -1.23
N ARG A 168 -9.46 4.84 -1.43
CA ARG A 168 -9.46 3.84 -0.35
C ARG A 168 -8.43 4.12 0.74
N TYR A 169 -7.38 4.91 0.44
CA TYR A 169 -6.39 5.34 1.44
C TYR A 169 -6.89 6.48 2.33
N THR A 170 -7.94 7.19 1.92
CA THR A 170 -8.54 8.31 2.67
C THR A 170 -9.48 7.77 3.76
N PRO A 171 -9.57 8.42 4.94
CA PRO A 171 -10.54 8.06 5.95
C PRO A 171 -11.97 8.14 5.41
N ARG A 172 -12.86 7.30 5.94
CA ARG A 172 -14.25 7.18 5.50
C ARG A 172 -15.17 6.85 6.67
N PRO A 173 -16.49 7.16 6.57
CA PRO A 173 -17.46 6.83 7.60
C PRO A 173 -17.82 5.34 7.60
N CYS A 174 -18.38 4.85 8.70
CA CYS A 174 -18.95 3.51 8.79
C CYS A 174 -20.24 3.41 7.96
N THR A 175 -20.45 2.32 7.23
CA THR A 175 -21.71 2.09 6.48
C THR A 175 -22.85 1.52 7.34
N ARG A 176 -22.57 1.11 8.58
CA ARG A 176 -23.63 0.63 9.48
C ARG A 176 -24.59 1.78 9.80
N LYS A 177 -25.88 1.51 9.62
CA LYS A 177 -26.96 2.44 9.97
C LYS A 177 -26.80 2.95 11.41
N ASP A 178 -26.98 4.26 11.60
CA ASP A 178 -26.92 4.96 12.88
C ASP A 178 -25.55 4.92 13.59
N CYS A 179 -24.50 4.44 12.94
CA CYS A 179 -23.15 4.44 13.51
C CYS A 179 -22.52 5.84 13.43
N LYS A 180 -22.16 6.40 14.58
CA LYS A 180 -21.51 7.73 14.71
C LYS A 180 -20.02 7.64 15.01
N SER A 181 -19.36 6.54 14.65
CA SER A 181 -17.92 6.41 14.84
C SER A 181 -17.16 7.44 14.02
N GLN A 182 -15.99 7.85 14.50
CA GLN A 182 -15.08 8.68 13.72
C GLN A 182 -14.70 8.01 12.39
N TRP A 183 -14.38 8.84 11.41
CA TRP A 183 -13.88 8.37 10.12
C TRP A 183 -12.58 7.60 10.33
N TYR A 184 -12.41 6.52 9.57
CA TYR A 184 -11.29 5.60 9.71
C TYR A 184 -10.78 5.19 8.34
N SER A 185 -9.54 4.73 8.27
CA SER A 185 -9.01 4.10 7.07
C SER A 185 -8.59 2.67 7.38
N PRO A 186 -9.04 1.66 6.63
CA PRO A 186 -8.51 0.30 6.72
C PRO A 186 -7.02 0.19 6.40
N PHE A 187 -6.41 1.23 5.85
CA PHE A 187 -4.97 1.28 5.62
C PHE A 187 -4.18 1.90 6.77
N ASP A 188 -4.83 2.44 7.81
CA ASP A 188 -4.16 2.90 9.03
C ASP A 188 -3.31 1.77 9.62
N ASN A 189 -2.10 2.09 10.08
CA ASN A 189 -1.17 1.12 10.68
C ASN A 189 -1.82 0.32 11.83
N LYS A 190 -2.70 0.94 12.61
CA LYS A 190 -3.40 0.32 13.74
C LYS A 190 -4.53 -0.63 13.29
N LEU A 191 -5.05 -0.43 12.08
CA LEU A 191 -6.24 -1.13 11.58
C LEU A 191 -5.94 -2.09 10.43
N TYR A 192 -4.78 -1.96 9.77
CA TYR A 192 -4.45 -2.70 8.57
C TYR A 192 -4.63 -4.21 8.73
N PHE A 193 -4.05 -4.78 9.79
CA PHE A 193 -4.14 -6.22 10.05
C PHE A 193 -5.55 -6.67 10.41
N LEU A 194 -6.38 -5.83 11.01
CA LEU A 194 -7.79 -6.16 11.28
C LEU A 194 -8.53 -6.43 9.97
N TYR A 195 -8.34 -5.59 8.95
CA TYR A 195 -9.09 -5.69 7.69
C TYR A 195 -8.43 -6.54 6.60
N HIS A 196 -7.15 -6.90 6.75
CA HIS A 196 -6.40 -7.63 5.71
C HIS A 196 -5.89 -9.00 6.16
N THR A 197 -6.23 -9.45 7.37
CA THR A 197 -5.90 -10.78 7.87
C THR A 197 -7.16 -11.61 7.98
N SER A 198 -7.18 -12.78 7.35
CA SER A 198 -8.25 -13.74 7.52
C SER A 198 -8.25 -14.30 8.94
N ARG A 199 -9.43 -14.40 9.55
CA ARG A 199 -9.63 -15.04 10.86
C ARG A 199 -9.60 -16.57 10.71
N PRO A 200 -9.53 -17.33 11.83
CA PRO A 200 -9.59 -18.80 11.78
C PRO A 200 -10.82 -19.36 11.05
N SER A 201 -11.93 -18.60 11.03
CA SER A 201 -13.15 -18.91 10.28
C SER A 201 -13.03 -18.74 8.77
N GLY A 202 -11.93 -18.18 8.26
CA GLY A 202 -11.76 -17.77 6.87
C GLY A 202 -12.34 -16.39 6.55
N LEU A 203 -13.16 -15.83 7.44
CA LEU A 203 -13.79 -14.53 7.22
C LEU A 203 -12.80 -13.37 7.41
N ILE A 204 -13.00 -12.32 6.61
CA ILE A 204 -12.30 -11.04 6.73
C ILE A 204 -13.32 -9.99 7.20
N PRO A 205 -12.98 -9.12 8.18
CA PRO A 205 -13.83 -8.00 8.57
C PRO A 205 -14.12 -7.06 7.40
N LEU A 206 -15.37 -6.61 7.28
CA LEU A 206 -15.78 -5.73 6.19
C LEU A 206 -15.07 -4.37 6.29
N PRO A 207 -14.29 -3.94 5.28
CA PRO A 207 -13.57 -2.67 5.29
C PRO A 207 -14.48 -1.44 5.13
N THR A 208 -15.78 -1.67 4.97
CA THR A 208 -16.84 -0.66 4.90
C THR A 208 -17.42 -0.33 6.28
N LEU A 209 -17.15 -1.17 7.28
CA LEU A 209 -17.55 -0.99 8.67
C LEU A 209 -16.38 -0.49 9.52
N CYS A 210 -16.64 0.37 10.51
CA CYS A 210 -15.62 0.78 11.47
C CYS A 210 -15.17 -0.41 12.35
N PRO A 211 -14.02 -0.33 13.04
CA PRO A 211 -13.42 -1.50 13.72
C PRO A 211 -14.36 -2.20 14.69
N ARG A 212 -15.16 -1.42 15.44
CA ARG A 212 -16.16 -1.94 16.36
C ARG A 212 -17.29 -2.67 15.63
N CYS A 213 -17.85 -2.07 14.58
CA CYS A 213 -18.94 -2.67 13.82
C CYS A 213 -18.49 -3.89 13.03
N ALA A 214 -17.30 -3.82 12.43
CA ALA A 214 -16.71 -4.92 11.67
C ALA A 214 -16.43 -6.14 12.56
N LYS A 215 -15.96 -5.92 13.78
CA LYS A 215 -15.77 -6.99 14.77
C LYS A 215 -17.10 -7.67 15.13
N THR A 216 -18.12 -6.89 15.49
CA THR A 216 -19.45 -7.43 15.82
C THR A 216 -20.10 -8.16 14.63
N ASP A 217 -19.94 -7.63 13.42
CA ASP A 217 -20.43 -8.26 12.20
C ASP A 217 -19.82 -9.65 11.99
N VAL A 218 -18.49 -9.74 12.11
CA VAL A 218 -17.79 -11.02 11.92
C VAL A 218 -18.10 -12.00 13.03
N GLU A 219 -18.16 -11.57 14.29
CA GLU A 219 -18.53 -12.44 15.42
C GLU A 219 -19.95 -13.01 15.24
N ALA A 220 -20.91 -12.18 14.79
CA ALA A 220 -22.26 -12.64 14.48
C ALA A 220 -22.31 -13.57 13.25
N ALA A 221 -21.43 -13.37 12.27
CA ALA A 221 -21.29 -14.29 11.15
C ALA A 221 -20.70 -15.63 11.61
N GLU A 222 -19.65 -15.62 12.43
CA GLU A 222 -19.01 -16.81 13.01
C GLU A 222 -19.97 -17.61 13.91
N GLU A 223 -20.82 -16.95 14.69
CA GLU A 223 -21.85 -17.61 15.50
C GLU A 223 -22.90 -18.31 14.63
N ARG A 224 -23.39 -17.64 13.56
CA ARG A 224 -24.29 -18.27 12.58
C ARG A 224 -23.63 -19.45 11.87
N MET A 225 -22.33 -19.33 11.61
CA MET A 225 -21.53 -20.41 11.05
C MET A 225 -21.51 -21.60 12.01
N GLU A 226 -21.04 -21.44 13.24
CA GLU A 226 -20.93 -22.56 14.19
C GLU A 226 -22.29 -23.22 14.46
N GLY A 227 -23.37 -22.44 14.50
CA GLY A 227 -24.74 -22.97 14.67
C GLY A 227 -25.20 -23.94 13.57
N ARG A 228 -24.68 -23.81 12.34
CA ARG A 228 -25.04 -24.64 11.18
C ARG A 228 -24.04 -25.74 10.86
N LYS A 229 -22.91 -25.78 11.56
CA LYS A 229 -21.80 -26.72 11.30
C LYS A 229 -22.19 -28.19 11.37
N ASN A 230 -23.22 -28.51 12.17
CA ASN A 230 -23.72 -29.88 12.34
C ASN A 230 -24.77 -30.29 11.30
N GLU A 231 -25.14 -29.42 10.34
CA GLU A 231 -26.18 -29.67 9.33
C GLU A 231 -25.69 -30.49 8.11
N GLY A 232 -24.46 -31.04 8.16
CA GLY A 232 -23.98 -32.06 7.21
C GLY A 232 -23.32 -31.51 5.93
N THR A 233 -23.38 -32.28 4.84
CA THR A 233 -22.59 -32.13 3.59
C THR A 233 -22.79 -30.83 2.82
N MET A 234 -23.76 -29.99 3.20
CA MET A 234 -23.99 -28.67 2.60
C MET A 234 -23.20 -27.53 3.27
N TRP A 235 -22.46 -27.84 4.34
CA TRP A 235 -21.68 -26.87 5.11
C TRP A 235 -20.72 -26.05 4.26
N GLU A 236 -19.94 -26.70 3.39
CA GLU A 236 -18.96 -26.03 2.53
C GLU A 236 -19.63 -25.08 1.53
N GLN A 237 -20.71 -25.53 0.89
CA GLN A 237 -21.46 -24.73 -0.09
C GLN A 237 -22.06 -23.49 0.56
N TRP A 238 -22.62 -23.64 1.76
CA TRP A 238 -23.15 -22.51 2.52
C TRP A 238 -22.04 -21.53 2.96
N CYS A 239 -20.87 -22.03 3.35
CA CYS A 239 -19.71 -21.17 3.63
C CYS A 239 -19.25 -20.38 2.39
N GLU A 240 -19.27 -20.99 1.21
CA GLU A 240 -18.97 -20.30 -0.07
C GLU A 240 -20.03 -19.24 -0.42
N GLU A 241 -21.31 -19.52 -0.14
CA GLU A 241 -22.40 -18.55 -0.31
C GLU A 241 -22.22 -17.34 0.61
N VAL A 242 -21.93 -17.55 1.90
CA VAL A 242 -21.63 -16.48 2.85
C VAL A 242 -20.45 -15.63 2.39
N ARG A 243 -19.41 -16.24 1.81
CA ARG A 243 -18.25 -15.51 1.29
C ARG A 243 -18.63 -14.66 0.07
N ARG A 244 -19.38 -15.20 -0.89
CA ARG A 244 -19.87 -14.46 -2.06
C ARG A 244 -20.79 -13.30 -1.67
N ASP A 245 -21.71 -13.52 -0.73
CA ASP A 245 -22.61 -12.47 -0.25
C ASP A 245 -21.85 -11.31 0.37
N ARG A 246 -20.82 -11.62 1.17
CA ARG A 246 -19.95 -10.60 1.76
C ARG A 246 -19.14 -9.84 0.71
N GLU A 247 -18.64 -10.51 -0.32
CA GLU A 247 -17.95 -9.85 -1.44
C GLU A 247 -18.87 -8.87 -2.16
N MET A 248 -20.11 -9.29 -2.47
CA MET A 248 -21.12 -8.40 -3.07
C MET A 248 -21.47 -7.21 -2.17
N GLU A 249 -21.59 -7.44 -0.86
CA GLU A 249 -21.83 -6.39 0.12
C GLU A 249 -20.68 -5.37 0.17
N VAL A 250 -19.42 -5.84 0.15
CA VAL A 250 -18.25 -4.97 0.08
C VAL A 250 -18.30 -4.11 -1.17
N GLU A 251 -18.51 -4.69 -2.35
CA GLU A 251 -18.54 -3.92 -3.61
C GLU A 251 -19.63 -2.84 -3.61
N PHE A 252 -20.82 -3.18 -3.12
CA PHE A 252 -21.94 -2.23 -3.05
C PHE A 252 -21.60 -1.04 -2.13
N TRP A 253 -21.12 -1.33 -0.93
CA TRP A 253 -20.84 -0.30 0.08
C TRP A 253 -19.57 0.49 -0.20
N GLU A 254 -18.55 -0.10 -0.82
CA GLU A 254 -17.37 0.63 -1.28
C GLU A 254 -17.74 1.68 -2.33
N LYS A 255 -18.61 1.36 -3.29
CA LYS A 255 -19.13 2.35 -4.27
C LYS A 255 -19.95 3.47 -3.61
N ALA A 256 -20.60 3.20 -2.48
CA ALA A 256 -21.33 4.22 -1.74
C ALA A 256 -20.36 5.12 -0.94
N GLN A 257 -19.38 4.53 -0.26
CA GLN A 257 -18.34 5.26 0.47
C GLN A 257 -17.47 6.10 -0.48
N GLU A 258 -17.13 5.58 -1.66
CA GLU A 258 -16.38 6.33 -2.67
C GLU A 258 -17.07 7.65 -3.02
N ARG A 259 -18.37 7.59 -3.32
CA ARG A 259 -19.17 8.78 -3.65
C ARG A 259 -19.10 9.82 -2.52
N LEU A 260 -19.33 9.38 -1.29
CA LEU A 260 -19.27 10.26 -0.11
C LEU A 260 -17.87 10.86 0.09
N VAL A 261 -16.80 10.07 -0.01
CA VAL A 261 -15.41 10.55 0.15
C VAL A 261 -15.01 11.51 -0.99
N ARG A 262 -15.52 11.32 -2.20
CA ARG A 262 -15.29 12.22 -3.32
C ARG A 262 -16.00 13.57 -3.12
N GLU A 263 -17.23 13.54 -2.59
CA GLU A 263 -18.08 14.72 -2.35
C GLU A 263 -17.69 15.53 -1.11
N GLU A 264 -17.39 14.87 0.01
CA GLU A 264 -17.15 15.50 1.32
C GLU A 264 -15.67 15.64 1.71
N GLY A 265 -14.78 14.83 1.12
CA GLY A 265 -13.32 14.84 1.41
C GLY A 265 -12.53 15.83 0.58
#